data_AF-A0A967WKH4-F1
#
_entry.id   AF-A0A967WKH4-F1
#
_cell.length_a   1.000
_cell.length_b   1.000
_cell.length_c   1.000
_cell.angle_alpha   90.00
_cell.angle_beta   90.00
_cell.angle_gamma   90.00
#
_symmetry.space_group_name_H-M   'P 1'
#
loop_
_entity.id
_entity.type
_entity.pdbx_description
1 polymer ?
#
loop_
_entity_poly.entity_id
_entity_poly.type
_entity_poly.pdbx_seq_one_letter_code
_entity_poly.pdbx_strand_id
1 'polypeptide(L)' 'GRLVPISSYYTSKCICDETAHLYIGKELTPAELPPDDTEFLERRVFPFDEALRMTLEGEIMDSMSVIALLLAARERAGS' A
#
# COMPACT_ATOMS: atom_id res chain seq x y z
N GLY A 1 -1.85 -12.01 -12.04
CA GLY A 1 -2.07 -10.99 -10.99
C GLY A 1 -3.50 -11.04 -10.50
N ARG A 2 -3.70 -11.07 -9.19
CA ARG A 2 -5.01 -11.01 -8.52
C ARG A 2 -5.01 -9.88 -7.51
N LEU A 3 -6.07 -9.08 -7.50
CA LEU A 3 -6.29 -8.03 -6.50
C LEU A 3 -7.29 -8.51 -5.46
N VAL A 4 -6.92 -8.41 -4.19
CA VAL A 4 -7.78 -8.77 -3.06
C VAL A 4 -8.17 -7.50 -2.33
N PRO A 5 -9.45 -7.13 -2.27
CA PRO A 5 -9.88 -5.95 -1.51
C PRO A 5 -9.60 -6.16 -0.02
N ILE A 6 -9.06 -5.14 0.65
CA ILE A 6 -8.78 -5.20 2.09
C ILE A 6 -9.56 -4.16 2.90
N SER A 7 -9.72 -2.95 2.37
CA SER A 7 -10.40 -1.88 3.09
C SER A 7 -10.77 -0.74 2.15
N SER A 8 -11.68 0.10 2.59
CA SER A 8 -11.92 1.42 2.02
C SER A 8 -12.05 2.41 3.15
N TYR A 9 -11.40 3.56 3.03
CA TYR A 9 -11.43 4.58 4.06
C TYR A 9 -11.39 5.97 3.46
N TYR A 10 -11.79 6.95 4.26
CA TYR A 10 -11.74 8.36 3.88
C TYR A 10 -10.40 8.94 4.26
N THR A 11 -9.69 9.51 3.30
CA THR A 11 -8.30 9.98 3.48
C THR A 11 -8.22 11.19 4.40
N SER A 12 -9.15 12.14 4.26
CA SER A 12 -9.29 13.27 5.18
C SER A 12 -10.72 13.83 5.17
N LYS A 13 -11.61 13.25 5.99
CA LYS A 13 -13.05 13.60 5.97
C LYS A 13 -13.38 15.07 6.22
N CYS A 14 -12.49 15.80 6.88
CA CYS A 14 -12.70 17.22 7.19
C CYS A 14 -12.16 18.15 6.09
N ILE A 15 -11.49 17.61 5.07
CA ILE A 15 -10.80 18.40 4.04
C ILE A 15 -11.25 17.99 2.63
N CYS A 16 -11.41 16.69 2.37
CA CYS A 16 -11.77 16.17 1.06
C CYS A 16 -12.84 15.07 1.13
N ASP A 17 -13.54 14.90 0.01
CA ASP A 17 -14.48 13.81 -0.21
C ASP A 17 -13.80 12.56 -0.83
N GLU A 18 -12.47 12.52 -0.81
CA GLU A 18 -11.70 11.41 -1.35
C GLU A 18 -11.92 10.12 -0.52
N THR A 19 -12.07 9.02 -1.24
CA THR A 19 -12.16 7.67 -0.67
C THR A 19 -11.05 6.82 -1.27
N ALA A 20 -10.17 6.31 -0.42
CA ALA A 20 -9.12 5.39 -0.81
C ALA A 20 -9.62 3.95 -0.70
N HIS A 21 -9.52 3.21 -1.80
CA HIS A 21 -9.82 1.78 -1.86
C HIS A 21 -8.51 0.99 -1.90
N LEU A 22 -8.26 0.18 -0.88
CA LEU A 22 -7.01 -0.54 -0.70
C LEU A 22 -7.15 -2.00 -1.12
N TYR A 23 -6.13 -2.51 -1.83
CA TYR A 23 -6.05 -3.87 -2.33
C TYR A 23 -4.67 -4.49 -2.08
N ILE A 24 -4.61 -5.82 -1.89
CA ILE A 24 -3.37 -6.60 -1.93
C ILE A 24 -3.24 -7.24 -3.31
N GLY A 25 -2.12 -6.97 -3.98
CA GLY A 25 -1.73 -7.66 -5.21
C GLY A 25 -1.04 -8.99 -4.90
N LYS A 26 -1.58 -10.09 -5.41
CA LYS A 26 -1.01 -11.44 -5.33
C LYS A 26 -0.69 -11.94 -6.73
N GLU A 27 0.30 -12.84 -6.84
CA GLU A 27 0.68 -13.47 -8.13
C GLU A 27 0.96 -12.42 -9.22
N LEU A 28 1.69 -11.36 -8.85
CA LEU A 28 2.03 -10.26 -9.74
C LEU A 28 3.13 -10.67 -10.72
N THR A 29 3.00 -10.22 -11.95
CA THR A 29 4.04 -10.32 -12.99
C THR A 29 4.56 -8.91 -13.27
N PRO A 30 5.87 -8.75 -13.55
CA PRO A 30 6.40 -7.47 -13.98
C PRO A 30 5.64 -6.96 -15.22
N ALA A 31 5.31 -5.67 -15.23
CA ALA A 31 4.73 -5.00 -16.39
C ALA A 31 5.70 -3.91 -16.86
N GLU A 32 5.93 -3.85 -18.17
CA GLU A 32 6.64 -2.77 -18.83
C GLU A 32 5.64 -1.65 -19.13
N LEU A 33 5.28 -0.88 -18.12
CA LEU A 33 4.58 0.38 -18.30
C LEU A 33 5.63 1.50 -18.32
N PRO A 34 5.76 2.26 -19.42
CA PRO A 34 6.58 3.45 -19.41
C PRO A 34 6.00 4.44 -18.36
N PRO A 35 6.84 5.06 -17.52
CA PRO A 35 6.38 6.10 -16.62
C PRO A 35 5.77 7.26 -17.44
N ASP A 36 4.69 7.87 -16.93
CA ASP A 36 4.17 9.11 -17.48
C ASP A 36 5.23 10.22 -17.34
N ASP A 37 5.35 11.10 -18.34
CA ASP A 37 6.33 12.19 -18.37
C ASP A 37 6.21 13.13 -17.15
N THR A 38 5.08 13.10 -16.46
CA THR A 38 4.79 13.92 -15.27
C THR A 38 5.02 13.20 -13.94
N GLU A 39 5.33 11.90 -13.95
CA GLU A 39 5.52 11.08 -12.74
C GLU A 39 7.00 10.76 -12.49
N PHE A 40 7.52 11.21 -11.36
CA PHE A 40 8.86 10.84 -10.87
C PHE A 40 8.74 9.73 -9.82
N LEU A 41 8.74 8.47 -10.27
CA LEU A 41 8.62 7.30 -9.38
C LEU A 41 9.91 6.46 -9.38
N GLU A 42 10.41 6.13 -8.18
CA GLU A 42 11.47 5.14 -7.99
C GLU A 42 10.87 3.84 -7.45
N ARG A 43 11.17 2.71 -8.10
CA ARG A 43 10.69 1.39 -7.65
C ARG A 43 11.69 0.78 -6.68
N ARG A 44 11.22 0.46 -5.47
CA ARG A 44 11.98 -0.34 -4.48
C ARG A 44 11.16 -1.53 -4.01
N VAL A 45 11.86 -2.61 -3.67
CA VAL A 45 11.26 -3.84 -3.14
C VAL A 45 11.89 -4.10 -1.78
N PHE A 46 11.05 -4.32 -0.77
CA PHE A 46 11.46 -4.59 0.59
C PHE A 46 10.92 -5.96 1.04
N PRO A 47 11.66 -6.69 1.90
CA PRO A 47 11.05 -7.71 2.75
C PRO A 47 9.86 -7.10 3.51
N PHE A 48 8.75 -7.83 3.59
CA PHE A 48 7.55 -7.29 4.22
C PHE A 48 7.78 -6.90 5.69
N ASP A 49 8.53 -7.71 6.43
CA ASP A 49 8.78 -7.46 7.86
C ASP A 49 9.61 -6.18 8.06
N GLU A 50 10.47 -5.85 7.09
CA GLU A 50 11.19 -4.57 7.05
C GLU A 50 10.24 -3.40 6.78
N ALA A 51 9.36 -3.51 5.78
CA ALA A 51 8.36 -2.48 5.49
C ALA A 51 7.39 -2.26 6.67
N LEU A 52 7.02 -3.34 7.37
CA LEU A 52 6.21 -3.27 8.58
C LEU A 52 6.98 -2.57 9.71
N ARG A 53 8.26 -2.89 9.91
CA ARG A 53 9.12 -2.18 10.88
C ARG A 53 9.19 -0.68 10.56
N MET A 54 9.49 -0.32 9.31
CA MET A 54 9.53 1.07 8.85
C MET A 54 8.21 1.81 9.10
N THR A 55 7.08 1.13 8.94
CA THR A 55 5.75 1.67 9.25
C THR A 55 5.58 1.94 10.75
N LEU A 56 5.96 0.98 11.59
CA LEU A 56 5.83 1.08 13.04
C LEU A 56 6.80 2.12 13.65
N GLU A 57 7.94 2.35 13.01
CA GLU A 57 8.94 3.35 13.42
C GLU A 57 8.67 4.74 12.84
N GLY A 58 7.65 4.90 11.98
CA GLY A 58 7.30 6.19 11.39
C GLY A 58 8.22 6.63 10.24
N GLU A 59 8.99 5.71 9.64
CA GLU A 59 9.69 5.96 8.38
C GLU A 59 8.70 5.99 7.20
N ILE A 60 7.66 5.15 7.23
CA ILE A 60 6.52 5.19 6.30
C ILE A 60 5.35 5.87 7.02
N MET A 61 5.00 7.08 6.60
CA MET A 61 3.96 7.91 7.24
C MET A 61 2.72 8.17 6.38
N ASP A 62 2.73 7.77 5.10
CA ASP A 62 1.56 7.89 4.25
C ASP A 62 0.41 7.01 4.77
N SER A 63 -0.78 7.59 4.90
CA SER A 63 -1.93 6.92 5.54
C SER A 63 -2.38 5.67 4.79
N MET A 64 -2.36 5.67 3.45
CA MET A 64 -2.75 4.51 2.65
C MET A 64 -1.76 3.36 2.86
N SER A 65 -0.47 3.69 2.85
CA SER A 65 0.63 2.75 3.07
C SER A 65 0.59 2.14 4.48
N VAL A 66 0.42 2.97 5.52
CA VAL A 66 0.32 2.53 6.91
C VAL A 66 -0.86 1.58 7.10
N ILE A 67 -2.06 1.96 6.63
CA ILE A 67 -3.27 1.12 6.77
C ILE A 67 -3.10 -0.20 6.01
N ALA A 68 -2.58 -0.16 4.77
CA ALA A 68 -2.40 -1.35 3.96
C ALA A 68 -1.42 -2.35 4.61
N LEU A 69 -0.28 -1.88 5.11
CA LEU A 69 0.74 -2.74 5.72
C LEU A 69 0.25 -3.36 7.04
N LEU A 70 -0.45 -2.59 7.88
CA LEU A 70 -1.00 -3.11 9.13
C LEU A 70 -2.11 -4.15 8.90
N LEU A 71 -2.99 -3.92 7.92
CA LEU A 71 -4.03 -4.90 7.56
C LEU A 71 -3.45 -6.16 6.93
N ALA A 72 -2.43 -6.03 6.09
CA ALA A 72 -1.72 -7.17 5.51
C ALA A 72 -0.99 -7.98 6.59
N ALA A 73 -0.40 -7.34 7.60
CA ALA A 73 0.24 -8.02 8.72
C ALA A 73 -0.77 -8.85 9.52
N ARG A 74 -1.96 -8.29 9.76
CA ARG A 74 -3.07 -9.02 10.41
C ARG A 74 -3.55 -10.21 9.59
N GLU A 75 -3.69 -10.09 8.28
CA GLU A 75 -4.05 -11.22 7.39
C GLU A 75 -3.02 -12.35 7.49
N ARG A 76 -1.73 -12.00 7.45
CA ARG A 76 -0.62 -12.96 7.53
C ARG A 76 -0.52 -13.68 8.86
N ALA A 77 -0.83 -13.01 9.97
CA ALA A 77 -0.79 -13.61 11.31
C ALA A 77 -1.97 -14.58 11.57
N GLY A 78 -3.06 -14.45 10.80
CA GLY A 78 -4.23 -15.34 10.88
C GLY A 78 -4.21 -16.51 9.90
N SER A 79 -3.14 -16.66 9.10
CA SER A 79 -2.96 -17.72 8.10
C SER A 79 -2.01 -18.82 8.57
#